data_AF-A0A7C1HGL0-F1
#
_entry.id   AF-A0A7C1HGL0-F1
#
_cell.length_a   1.000
_cell.length_b   1.000
_cell.length_c   1.000
_cell.angle_alpha   90.00
_cell.angle_beta   90.00
_cell.angle_gamma   90.00
#
_symmetry.space_group_name_H-M   'P 1'
#
loop_
_entity.id
_entity.type
_entity.pdbx_description
1 polymer ?
#
loop_
_entity_poly.entity_id
_entity_poly.type
_entity_poly.pdbx_seq_one_letter_code
_entity_poly.pdbx_strand_id
1 'polypeptide(L)'
;MRESPDPVRKSDPAQAMNWRLLVFGVIGLCALVVVLYPPWAVNRRSAGPAVPGGPPVEAIEKTVSEVLAAHDLRWQLVQDRDFAGRVLSVRVPSDLPVSSLHLAIQEGIHRIGARMLGAESEPVSGRLMVHVGWPDSCLLKIRLIPARELRRQRGRIAILLDDFGDRWDAFTAAFLELPAPVSISVIPGLSQSRRVYQEARARGCETLIHLPMQPVGQDGSRNPKMIHQSMTHDQIRVFMAEVFSQAPDAAGVNNHMGSLVTRDRRLMGVVLDEINKRGLFFVDSRTTPESVAYSVAREMGLPCTRRDVFLDNTRTREAVEREMNRLAAIAEEKGEALGIGHCNQATLEALRSAMPRLMNAGFRFVRVSELVR
;
A
#
# COMPACT_ATOMS: atom_id res chain seq x y z
N MET A 1 -67.09 9.44 -9.11
CA MET A 1 -66.90 8.82 -10.44
C MET A 1 -65.69 7.89 -10.29
N ARG A 2 -65.86 6.58 -10.05
CA ARG A 2 -65.98 5.50 -11.08
C ARG A 2 -64.91 5.67 -12.17
N GLU A 3 -63.99 4.77 -12.49
CA GLU A 3 -63.79 3.33 -12.29
C GLU A 3 -62.32 3.01 -12.62
N SER A 4 -61.73 1.98 -12.03
CA SER A 4 -60.77 1.12 -12.75
C SER A 4 -61.59 -0.04 -13.35
N PRO A 5 -61.23 -0.56 -14.54
CA PRO A 5 -60.28 -1.68 -14.58
C PRO A 5 -59.39 -1.77 -15.85
N ASP A 6 -58.23 -2.40 -15.70
CA ASP A 6 -57.42 -2.99 -16.79
C ASP A 6 -58.18 -4.15 -17.48
N PRO A 7 -57.94 -4.46 -18.77
CA PRO A 7 -57.02 -5.57 -19.07
C PRO A 7 -56.29 -5.60 -20.45
N VAL A 8 -55.05 -6.14 -20.42
CA VAL A 8 -54.50 -7.23 -21.27
C VAL A 8 -54.10 -6.98 -22.75
N ARG A 9 -52.78 -7.16 -22.96
CA ARG A 9 -52.00 -7.77 -24.08
C ARG A 9 -52.33 -7.42 -25.54
N LYS A 10 -51.29 -6.91 -26.23
CA LYS A 10 -50.62 -7.65 -27.33
C LYS A 10 -49.11 -7.55 -27.18
N SER A 11 -48.48 -8.72 -27.21
CA SER A 11 -47.05 -9.00 -27.15
C SER A 11 -46.39 -8.75 -28.50
N ASP A 12 -45.29 -7.98 -28.51
CA ASP A 12 -44.35 -7.90 -29.64
C ASP A 12 -43.05 -8.63 -29.23
N PRO A 13 -42.62 -9.70 -29.95
CA PRO A 13 -41.59 -10.61 -29.49
C PRO A 13 -40.21 -10.16 -30.00
N ALA A 14 -39.53 -9.28 -29.27
CA ALA A 14 -38.15 -8.93 -29.64
C ALA A 14 -37.20 -8.53 -28.50
N GLN A 15 -37.62 -8.54 -27.23
CA GLN A 15 -36.72 -8.11 -26.13
C GLN A 15 -36.83 -8.94 -24.85
N ALA A 16 -36.86 -10.28 -24.99
CA ALA A 16 -36.58 -11.20 -23.89
C ALA A 16 -35.19 -11.82 -24.10
N MET A 17 -34.13 -11.03 -23.88
CA MET A 17 -32.76 -11.54 -23.87
C MET A 17 -32.36 -11.88 -22.43
N ASN A 18 -32.33 -13.18 -22.17
CA ASN A 18 -31.85 -13.89 -20.97
C ASN A 18 -30.79 -13.13 -20.12
N TRP A 19 -31.19 -12.64 -18.94
CA TRP A 19 -30.30 -12.18 -17.87
C TRP A 19 -29.51 -13.30 -17.15
N ARG A 20 -29.44 -14.49 -17.75
CA ARG A 20 -28.61 -15.62 -17.27
C ARG A 20 -27.21 -15.67 -17.91
N LEU A 21 -26.85 -14.70 -18.76
CA LEU A 21 -25.55 -14.64 -19.45
C LEU A 21 -24.64 -13.46 -19.05
N LEU A 22 -25.03 -12.64 -18.07
CA LEU A 22 -24.27 -11.44 -17.67
C LEU A 22 -23.60 -11.55 -16.28
N VAL A 23 -23.28 -12.78 -15.84
CA VAL A 23 -22.47 -13.05 -14.63
C VAL A 23 -21.12 -13.72 -14.96
N PHE A 24 -20.80 -13.94 -16.26
CA PHE A 24 -19.51 -14.49 -16.69
C PHE A 24 -18.63 -13.52 -17.50
N GLY A 25 -18.88 -12.22 -17.38
CA GLY A 25 -18.30 -11.20 -18.27
C GLY A 25 -16.97 -10.55 -17.85
N VAL A 26 -16.30 -10.93 -16.75
CA VAL A 26 -15.09 -10.21 -16.27
C VAL A 26 -13.90 -11.12 -15.90
N ILE A 27 -13.98 -12.44 -16.12
CA ILE A 27 -12.83 -13.35 -15.88
C ILE A 27 -12.44 -14.03 -17.20
N GLY A 28 -11.71 -13.32 -18.05
CA GLY A 28 -11.30 -13.91 -19.33
C GLY A 28 -10.55 -13.00 -20.28
N LEU A 29 -9.58 -12.22 -19.78
CA LEU A 29 -8.64 -11.54 -20.67
C LEU A 29 -7.22 -11.55 -20.11
N CYS A 30 -6.73 -12.75 -19.78
CA CYS A 30 -5.30 -13.02 -19.61
C CYS A 30 -5.07 -14.48 -20.03
N ALA A 31 -4.16 -14.67 -20.99
CA ALA A 31 -3.70 -15.94 -21.54
C ALA A 31 -4.59 -16.61 -22.61
N LEU A 32 -4.27 -16.31 -23.88
CA LEU A 32 -4.12 -17.38 -24.87
C LEU A 32 -3.25 -16.91 -26.05
N VAL A 33 -1.93 -16.83 -25.86
CA VAL A 33 -1.01 -17.05 -26.99
C VAL A 33 -0.76 -18.56 -27.02
N VAL A 34 -1.69 -19.30 -27.62
CA VAL A 34 -1.43 -20.67 -28.05
C VAL A 34 -0.61 -20.53 -29.33
N VAL A 35 0.71 -20.66 -29.21
CA VAL A 35 1.49 -21.12 -30.36
C VAL A 35 1.05 -22.56 -30.57
N LEU A 36 0.32 -22.79 -31.65
CA LEU A 36 -0.19 -24.11 -32.07
C LEU A 36 0.99 -25.06 -32.33
N TYR A 37 1.45 -25.75 -31.28
CA TYR A 37 2.17 -26.99 -31.44
C TYR A 37 1.22 -28.14 -31.16
N PRO A 38 1.11 -29.13 -32.06
CA PRO A 38 0.21 -30.26 -31.85
C PRO A 38 0.55 -30.99 -30.53
N PRO A 39 -0.47 -31.41 -29.75
CA PRO A 39 -0.29 -31.94 -28.39
C PRO A 39 0.53 -33.24 -28.30
N TRP A 40 0.84 -33.89 -29.41
CA TRP A 40 1.73 -35.05 -29.48
C TRP A 40 3.21 -34.69 -29.68
N ALA A 41 3.55 -33.44 -30.00
CA ALA A 41 4.93 -32.98 -30.21
C ALA A 41 5.65 -32.57 -28.91
N VAL A 42 4.92 -32.45 -27.80
CA VAL A 42 5.47 -31.96 -26.51
C VAL A 42 5.91 -33.13 -25.61
N ASN A 43 5.39 -34.34 -25.83
CA ASN A 43 5.51 -35.43 -24.85
C ASN A 43 6.75 -36.33 -25.01
N ARG A 44 7.69 -35.99 -25.90
CA ARG A 44 9.01 -36.65 -26.02
C ARG A 44 10.05 -35.68 -26.59
N ARG A 45 10.46 -34.67 -25.83
CA ARG A 45 11.84 -34.17 -25.95
C ARG A 45 12.64 -34.80 -24.83
N SER A 46 12.95 -36.08 -25.01
CA SER A 46 14.02 -36.76 -24.28
C SER A 46 15.23 -35.84 -24.24
N ALA A 47 15.93 -35.78 -23.10
CA ALA A 47 17.20 -35.07 -23.00
C ALA A 47 18.12 -35.54 -24.14
N GLY A 48 18.25 -34.73 -25.17
CA GLY A 48 19.20 -34.98 -26.24
C GLY A 48 20.60 -34.93 -25.63
N PRO A 49 21.56 -35.74 -26.12
CA PRO A 49 22.95 -35.59 -25.72
C PRO A 49 23.39 -34.14 -25.97
N ALA A 50 24.31 -33.65 -25.14
CA ALA A 50 24.88 -32.31 -25.29
C ALA A 50 25.30 -32.09 -26.76
N VAL A 51 24.61 -31.18 -27.44
CA VAL A 51 24.90 -30.84 -28.84
C VAL A 51 26.21 -30.04 -28.85
N PRO A 52 27.16 -30.34 -29.76
CA PRO A 52 28.38 -29.54 -29.88
C PRO A 52 28.06 -28.07 -30.17
N GLY A 53 28.49 -27.15 -29.30
CA GLY A 53 28.42 -25.70 -29.53
C GLY A 53 27.35 -24.91 -28.77
N GLY A 54 26.47 -25.56 -27.99
CA GLY A 54 25.51 -24.86 -27.11
C GLY A 54 26.10 -24.51 -25.73
N PRO A 55 25.48 -23.59 -24.95
CA PRO A 55 25.92 -23.29 -23.60
C PRO A 55 25.74 -24.50 -22.66
N PRO A 56 26.68 -24.76 -21.73
CA PRO A 56 26.53 -25.84 -20.76
C PRO A 56 25.37 -25.56 -19.80
N VAL A 57 24.76 -26.63 -19.26
CA VAL A 57 23.60 -26.50 -18.35
C VAL A 57 23.94 -25.69 -17.10
N GLU A 58 25.19 -25.75 -16.62
CA GLU A 58 25.70 -24.98 -15.49
C GLU A 58 25.68 -23.47 -15.76
N ALA A 59 25.98 -23.04 -17.00
CA ALA A 59 25.91 -21.63 -17.37
C ALA A 59 24.46 -21.14 -17.42
N ILE A 60 23.55 -21.96 -17.95
CA ILE A 60 22.10 -21.67 -17.96
C ILE A 60 21.57 -21.57 -16.53
N GLU A 61 21.89 -22.53 -15.67
CA GLU A 61 21.50 -22.54 -14.26
C GLU A 61 22.03 -21.30 -13.52
N LYS A 62 23.30 -20.94 -13.71
CA LYS A 62 23.89 -19.75 -13.10
C LYS A 62 23.14 -18.48 -13.52
N THR A 63 22.89 -18.28 -14.81
CA THR A 63 22.17 -17.11 -15.31
C THR A 63 20.73 -17.06 -14.80
N VAL A 64 20.03 -18.19 -14.79
CA VAL A 64 18.67 -18.27 -14.20
C VAL A 64 18.72 -17.94 -12.71
N SER A 65 19.71 -18.45 -11.98
CA SER A 65 19.88 -18.19 -10.55
C SER A 65 20.13 -16.72 -10.24
N GLU A 66 20.93 -16.03 -11.05
CA GLU A 66 21.16 -14.58 -10.94
C GLU A 66 19.87 -13.79 -11.17
N VAL A 67 19.07 -14.17 -12.18
CA VAL A 67 17.76 -13.54 -12.43
C VAL A 67 16.79 -13.78 -11.28
N LEU A 68 16.73 -15.00 -10.76
CA LEU A 68 15.89 -15.34 -9.60
C LEU A 68 16.31 -14.55 -8.35
N ALA A 69 17.62 -14.45 -8.09
CA ALA A 69 18.16 -13.68 -6.98
C ALA A 69 17.84 -12.19 -7.09
N ALA A 70 17.90 -11.61 -8.29
CA ALA A 70 17.50 -10.21 -8.53
C ALA A 70 15.99 -9.94 -8.28
N HIS A 71 15.18 -10.99 -8.15
CA HIS A 71 13.76 -10.92 -7.80
C HIS A 71 13.47 -11.40 -6.37
N ASP A 72 14.50 -11.56 -5.54
CA ASP A 72 14.44 -12.10 -4.17
C ASP A 72 13.83 -13.52 -4.09
N LEU A 73 13.96 -14.30 -5.16
CA LEU A 73 13.40 -15.64 -5.22
C LEU A 73 14.42 -16.70 -4.82
N ARG A 74 14.05 -17.51 -3.83
CA ARG A 74 14.79 -18.72 -3.47
C ARG A 74 14.35 -19.88 -4.34
N TRP A 75 15.30 -20.77 -4.62
CA TRP A 75 15.08 -21.95 -5.44
C TRP A 75 15.84 -23.15 -4.87
N GLN A 76 15.41 -24.34 -5.29
CA GLN A 76 16.05 -25.61 -4.94
C GLN A 76 16.16 -26.50 -6.18
N LEU A 77 17.25 -27.24 -6.28
CA LEU A 77 17.39 -28.29 -7.29
C LEU A 77 16.51 -29.48 -6.87
N VAL A 78 15.73 -30.01 -7.80
CA VAL A 78 14.86 -31.17 -7.57
C VAL A 78 15.24 -32.26 -8.57
N GLN A 79 15.33 -33.50 -8.08
CA GLN A 79 15.50 -34.66 -8.95
C GLN A 79 14.21 -34.98 -9.69
N ASP A 80 14.31 -35.20 -10.99
CA ASP A 80 13.25 -35.69 -11.84
C ASP A 80 13.75 -36.97 -12.52
N ARG A 81 13.10 -38.10 -12.24
CA ARG A 81 13.54 -39.42 -12.73
C ARG A 81 13.35 -39.58 -14.23
N ASP A 82 12.45 -38.79 -14.81
CA ASP A 82 12.04 -38.88 -16.20
C ASP A 82 12.70 -37.78 -17.08
N PHE A 83 13.59 -36.97 -16.48
CA PHE A 83 14.30 -35.90 -17.17
C PHE A 83 15.79 -35.92 -16.82
N ALA A 84 16.66 -36.18 -17.81
CA ALA A 84 18.10 -36.25 -17.59
C ALA A 84 18.78 -34.88 -17.41
N GLY A 85 18.05 -33.78 -17.62
CA GLY A 85 18.52 -32.43 -17.29
C GLY A 85 18.26 -32.06 -15.82
N ARG A 86 18.35 -30.76 -15.51
CA ARG A 86 18.16 -30.26 -14.13
C ARG A 86 16.79 -29.61 -13.96
N VAL A 87 16.17 -29.74 -12.78
CA VAL A 87 14.91 -29.06 -12.46
C VAL A 87 15.13 -28.10 -11.29
N LEU A 88 14.87 -26.81 -11.50
CA LEU A 88 14.81 -25.80 -10.45
C LEU A 88 13.37 -25.65 -9.99
N SER A 89 13.13 -25.78 -8.69
CA SER A 89 11.84 -25.48 -8.07
C SER A 89 11.91 -24.13 -7.37
N VAL A 90 11.02 -23.21 -7.74
CA VAL A 90 10.97 -21.83 -7.26
C VAL A 90 9.60 -21.56 -6.68
N ARG A 91 9.54 -21.06 -5.44
CA ARG A 91 8.29 -20.54 -4.86
C ARG A 91 8.12 -19.09 -5.26
N VAL A 92 7.03 -18.78 -5.95
CA VAL A 92 6.78 -17.45 -6.53
C VAL A 92 5.73 -16.73 -5.69
N PRO A 93 6.06 -15.58 -5.08
CA PRO A 93 5.11 -14.73 -4.37
C PRO A 93 3.91 -14.38 -5.24
N SER A 94 2.71 -14.36 -4.64
CA SER A 94 1.45 -14.09 -5.35
C SER A 94 1.38 -12.71 -6.03
N ASP A 95 2.22 -11.77 -5.58
CA ASP A 95 2.34 -10.39 -6.07
C ASP A 95 3.47 -10.19 -7.10
N LEU A 96 4.20 -11.24 -7.48
CA LEU A 96 5.15 -11.19 -8.60
C LEU A 96 4.45 -11.61 -9.90
N PRO A 97 4.29 -10.71 -10.90
CA PRO A 97 3.75 -11.09 -12.19
C PRO A 97 4.66 -12.13 -12.86
N VAL A 98 4.11 -13.32 -13.12
CA VAL A 98 4.85 -14.42 -13.76
C VAL A 98 5.38 -14.02 -15.15
N SER A 99 4.67 -13.15 -15.86
CA SER A 99 5.10 -12.60 -17.15
C SER A 99 6.39 -11.78 -17.06
N SER A 100 6.54 -10.96 -16.01
CA SER A 100 7.77 -10.17 -15.78
C SER A 100 8.95 -11.09 -15.48
N LEU A 101 8.75 -12.11 -14.64
CA LEU A 101 9.78 -13.10 -14.33
C LEU A 101 10.16 -13.91 -15.57
N HIS A 102 9.18 -14.32 -16.37
CA HIS A 102 9.39 -15.03 -17.63
C HIS A 102 10.25 -14.22 -18.61
N LEU A 103 9.93 -12.94 -18.82
CA LEU A 103 10.69 -12.05 -19.69
C LEU A 103 12.13 -11.87 -19.21
N ALA A 104 12.33 -11.64 -17.91
CA ALA A 104 13.66 -11.48 -17.34
C ALA A 104 14.53 -12.74 -17.50
N ILE A 105 13.93 -13.92 -17.31
CA ILE A 105 14.60 -15.21 -17.55
C ILE A 105 14.97 -15.33 -19.04
N GLN A 106 14.01 -15.06 -19.94
CA GLN A 106 14.22 -15.12 -21.39
C GLN A 106 15.36 -14.21 -21.86
N GLU A 107 15.40 -12.97 -21.40
CA GLU A 107 16.47 -12.02 -21.71
C GLU A 107 17.82 -12.50 -21.16
N GLY A 108 17.84 -13.03 -19.94
CA GLY A 108 19.04 -13.57 -19.31
C GLY A 108 19.67 -14.70 -20.12
N ILE A 109 18.90 -15.74 -20.40
CA ILE A 109 19.38 -16.94 -21.10
C ILE A 109 19.71 -16.66 -22.56
N HIS A 110 19.05 -15.69 -23.20
CA HIS A 110 19.33 -15.33 -24.60
C HIS A 110 20.75 -14.78 -24.77
N ARG A 111 21.29 -14.04 -23.78
CA ARG A 111 22.65 -13.49 -23.81
C ARG A 111 23.75 -14.55 -23.87
N ILE A 112 23.46 -15.76 -23.38
CA ILE A 112 24.39 -16.90 -23.41
C ILE A 112 24.06 -17.90 -24.52
N GLY A 113 23.17 -17.53 -25.45
CA GLY A 113 22.72 -18.35 -26.57
C GLY A 113 21.60 -19.34 -26.25
N ALA A 114 21.27 -19.55 -24.97
CA ALA A 114 20.15 -20.41 -24.60
C ALA A 114 18.79 -19.79 -24.97
N ARG A 115 17.76 -20.63 -25.03
CA ARG A 115 16.41 -20.25 -25.45
C ARG A 115 15.36 -20.84 -24.52
N MET A 116 14.24 -20.13 -24.42
CA MET A 116 13.04 -20.68 -23.86
C MET A 116 12.34 -21.53 -24.92
N LEU A 117 12.20 -22.82 -24.65
CA LEU A 117 11.68 -23.82 -25.59
C LEU A 117 10.16 -23.97 -25.49
N GLY A 118 9.59 -23.64 -24.33
CA GLY A 118 8.16 -23.70 -24.08
C GLY A 118 7.84 -23.53 -22.60
N ALA A 119 6.55 -23.49 -22.28
CA ALA A 119 6.06 -23.53 -20.92
C ALA A 119 4.75 -24.33 -20.83
N GLU A 120 4.57 -25.07 -19.75
CA GLU A 120 3.39 -25.87 -19.46
C GLU A 120 2.74 -25.37 -18.18
N SER A 121 1.46 -25.00 -18.25
CA SER A 121 0.69 -24.59 -17.08
C SER A 121 -0.17 -25.74 -16.57
N GLU A 122 -0.24 -25.89 -15.24
CA GLU A 122 -1.23 -26.72 -14.57
C GLU A 122 -2.38 -25.82 -14.09
N PRO A 123 -3.55 -25.83 -14.76
CA PRO A 123 -4.61 -24.84 -14.49
C PRO A 123 -5.15 -24.88 -13.05
N VAL A 124 -5.18 -26.06 -12.44
CA VAL A 124 -5.75 -26.27 -11.09
C VAL A 124 -4.80 -25.80 -10.00
N SER A 125 -3.51 -26.12 -10.12
CA SER A 125 -2.49 -25.78 -9.11
C SER A 125 -1.87 -24.40 -9.35
N GLY A 126 -2.03 -23.84 -10.56
CA GLY A 126 -1.38 -22.62 -11.02
C GLY A 126 0.13 -22.77 -11.22
N ARG A 127 0.67 -23.99 -11.15
CA ARG A 127 2.09 -24.26 -11.38
C ARG A 127 2.44 -24.02 -12.85
N LEU A 128 3.63 -23.48 -13.09
CA LEU A 128 4.18 -23.30 -14.43
C LEU A 128 5.51 -24.04 -14.52
N MET A 129 5.66 -24.90 -15.52
CA MET A 129 6.93 -25.51 -15.88
C MET A 129 7.49 -24.79 -17.09
N VAL A 130 8.64 -24.16 -16.96
CA VAL A 130 9.33 -23.48 -18.07
C VAL A 130 10.48 -24.36 -18.56
N HIS A 131 10.58 -24.56 -19.86
CA HIS A 131 11.62 -25.36 -20.49
C HIS A 131 12.69 -24.47 -21.11
N VAL A 132 13.93 -24.65 -20.68
CA VAL A 132 15.09 -23.88 -21.13
C VAL A 132 16.14 -24.83 -21.70
N GLY A 133 16.79 -24.40 -22.77
CA GLY A 133 17.86 -25.18 -23.37
C GLY A 133 18.40 -24.56 -24.65
N TRP A 134 18.81 -25.43 -25.56
CA TRP A 134 19.40 -25.10 -26.86
C TRP A 134 18.64 -25.90 -27.91
N PRO A 135 18.22 -25.31 -29.05
CA PRO A 135 17.16 -25.81 -29.95
C PRO A 135 16.42 -27.10 -29.58
N ASP A 136 16.95 -28.26 -29.93
CA ASP A 136 16.29 -29.56 -29.74
C ASP A 136 16.72 -30.29 -28.45
N SER A 137 17.37 -29.58 -27.54
CA SER A 137 17.90 -30.08 -26.27
C SER A 137 17.40 -29.22 -25.10
N CYS A 138 16.40 -29.74 -24.37
CA CYS A 138 16.01 -29.18 -23.09
C CYS A 138 17.02 -29.61 -22.02
N LEU A 139 17.68 -28.64 -21.39
CA LEU A 139 18.75 -28.87 -20.42
C LEU A 139 18.31 -28.51 -18.99
N LEU A 140 17.37 -27.57 -18.87
CA LEU A 140 16.90 -27.04 -17.60
C LEU A 140 15.38 -26.88 -17.63
N LYS A 141 14.70 -27.37 -16.59
CA LYS A 141 13.30 -27.05 -16.31
C LYS A 141 13.19 -26.15 -15.09
N ILE A 142 12.31 -25.15 -15.13
CA ILE A 142 12.04 -24.25 -14.01
C ILE A 142 10.58 -24.42 -13.61
N ARG A 143 10.36 -25.06 -12.46
CA ARG A 143 9.06 -25.25 -11.84
C ARG A 143 8.74 -24.04 -10.95
N LEU A 144 7.86 -23.17 -11.42
CA LEU A 144 7.33 -22.05 -10.66
C LEU A 144 6.07 -22.49 -9.90
N ILE A 145 6.12 -22.41 -8.58
CA ILE A 145 5.05 -22.80 -7.67
C ILE A 145 4.48 -21.53 -7.03
N PRO A 146 3.21 -21.17 -7.30
CA PRO A 146 2.57 -20.06 -6.62
C PRO A 146 2.59 -20.27 -5.11
N ALA A 147 3.10 -19.28 -4.39
CA ALA A 147 3.23 -19.25 -2.96
C ALA A 147 2.36 -18.09 -2.44
N ARG A 148 1.09 -18.38 -2.17
CA ARG A 148 0.09 -17.37 -1.78
C ARG A 148 0.43 -16.69 -0.45
N GLU A 149 1.16 -17.41 0.39
CA GLU A 149 1.70 -16.96 1.66
C GLU A 149 2.94 -16.07 1.53
N LEU A 150 3.64 -16.10 0.39
CA LEU A 150 4.76 -15.20 0.14
C LEU A 150 4.23 -13.93 -0.55
N ARG A 151 4.51 -12.78 0.07
CA ARG A 151 4.35 -11.44 -0.51
C ARG A 151 5.66 -10.71 -0.37
N ARG A 152 6.13 -10.03 -1.41
CA ARG A 152 7.28 -9.13 -1.28
C ARG A 152 6.81 -7.91 -0.52
N GLN A 153 7.18 -7.78 0.75
CA GLN A 153 6.92 -6.55 1.51
C GLN A 153 8.00 -5.54 1.12
N ARG A 154 7.71 -4.71 0.11
CA ARG A 154 8.62 -3.64 -0.30
C ARG A 154 8.75 -2.58 0.77
N GLY A 155 7.70 -2.34 1.54
CA GLY A 155 7.71 -1.42 2.67
C GLY A 155 6.32 -1.20 3.25
N ARG A 156 6.28 -0.58 4.42
CA ARG A 156 5.04 -0.18 5.12
C ARG A 156 4.74 1.28 4.85
N ILE A 157 3.50 1.61 4.52
CA ILE A 157 3.06 2.98 4.30
C ILE A 157 1.95 3.29 5.30
N ALA A 158 2.11 4.33 6.10
CA ALA A 158 0.99 4.91 6.86
C ALA A 158 0.55 6.22 6.20
N ILE A 159 -0.76 6.45 6.21
CA ILE A 159 -1.37 7.71 5.77
C ILE A 159 -2.12 8.30 6.95
N LEU A 160 -1.78 9.54 7.30
CA LEU A 160 -2.53 10.37 8.24
C LEU A 160 -3.27 11.46 7.47
N LEU A 161 -4.56 11.62 7.75
CA LEU A 161 -5.40 12.63 7.12
C LEU A 161 -5.84 13.66 8.14
N ASP A 162 -5.39 14.89 7.97
CA ASP A 162 -5.59 16.00 8.90
C ASP A 162 -6.88 16.79 8.60
N ASP A 163 -7.18 17.72 9.52
CA ASP A 163 -8.26 18.70 9.46
C ASP A 163 -9.69 18.15 9.49
N PHE A 164 -9.91 17.02 10.15
CA PHE A 164 -11.28 16.59 10.45
C PHE A 164 -11.89 17.38 11.61
N GLY A 165 -13.22 17.50 11.63
CA GLY A 165 -14.00 17.98 12.78
C GLY A 165 -14.94 19.15 12.48
N ASP A 166 -14.78 19.84 11.36
CA ASP A 166 -15.64 20.94 10.91
C ASP A 166 -16.98 20.47 10.34
N ARG A 167 -16.98 19.31 9.69
CA ARG A 167 -18.16 18.72 9.04
C ARG A 167 -18.18 17.18 9.14
N TRP A 168 -19.36 16.62 8.92
CA TRP A 168 -19.56 15.18 8.75
C TRP A 168 -20.67 14.95 7.71
N ASP A 169 -20.24 14.59 6.51
CA ASP A 169 -21.06 14.32 5.33
C ASP A 169 -20.52 13.08 4.57
N ALA A 170 -21.17 12.70 3.48
CA ALA A 170 -20.74 11.58 2.65
C ALA A 170 -19.31 11.74 2.10
N PHE A 171 -18.84 12.97 1.91
CA PHE A 171 -17.49 13.24 1.45
C PHE A 171 -16.44 12.94 2.54
N THR A 172 -16.64 13.43 3.76
CA THR A 172 -15.74 13.10 4.90
C THR A 172 -15.76 11.62 5.25
N ALA A 173 -16.93 10.97 5.19
CA ALA A 173 -17.08 9.55 5.46
C ALA A 173 -16.33 8.69 4.44
N ALA A 174 -16.24 9.13 3.17
CA ALA A 174 -15.55 8.41 2.10
C ALA A 174 -14.05 8.17 2.37
N PHE A 175 -13.40 8.96 3.21
CA PHE A 175 -12.00 8.72 3.61
C PHE A 175 -11.85 7.49 4.50
N LEU A 176 -12.85 7.18 5.31
CA LEU A 176 -12.86 5.98 6.17
C LEU A 176 -13.20 4.71 5.38
N GLU A 177 -13.62 4.87 4.12
CA GLU A 177 -13.97 3.79 3.19
C GLU A 177 -12.88 3.55 2.13
N LEU A 178 -11.69 4.13 2.33
CA LEU A 178 -10.54 3.90 1.47
C LEU A 178 -10.16 2.40 1.44
N PRO A 179 -9.56 1.90 0.34
CA PRO A 179 -9.29 0.47 0.14
C PRO A 179 -8.23 -0.11 1.07
N ALA A 180 -7.58 0.72 1.88
CA ALA A 180 -6.53 0.36 2.82
C ALA A 180 -6.69 1.16 4.12
N PRO A 181 -6.11 0.70 5.24
CA PRO A 181 -6.14 1.43 6.51
C PRO A 181 -5.56 2.84 6.36
N VAL A 182 -6.26 3.81 6.94
CA VAL A 182 -5.80 5.18 7.16
C VAL A 182 -6.04 5.57 8.61
N SER A 183 -5.26 6.51 9.09
CA SER A 183 -5.51 7.20 10.36
C SER A 183 -6.00 8.62 10.05
N ILE A 184 -6.85 9.18 10.90
CA ILE A 184 -7.35 10.56 10.76
C ILE A 184 -6.98 11.39 11.99
N SER A 185 -6.63 12.66 11.80
CA SER A 185 -6.46 13.62 12.89
C SER A 185 -7.66 14.56 12.96
N VAL A 186 -8.27 14.68 14.14
CA VAL A 186 -9.46 15.51 14.36
C VAL A 186 -9.12 16.71 15.24
N ILE A 187 -9.42 17.92 14.77
CA ILE A 187 -9.24 19.15 15.54
C ILE A 187 -10.27 19.15 16.69
N PRO A 188 -9.85 19.27 17.96
CA PRO A 188 -10.77 19.30 19.08
C PRO A 188 -11.64 20.57 19.08
N GLY A 189 -12.87 20.47 19.58
CA GLY A 189 -13.74 21.62 19.82
C GLY A 189 -14.38 22.25 18.58
N LEU A 190 -14.31 21.61 17.41
CA LEU A 190 -15.11 21.94 16.22
C LEU A 190 -16.49 21.27 16.28
N SER A 191 -17.43 21.80 15.48
CA SER A 191 -18.87 21.46 15.50
C SER A 191 -19.18 19.97 15.33
N GLN A 192 -18.35 19.22 14.60
CA GLN A 192 -18.55 17.79 14.31
C GLN A 192 -17.46 16.89 14.91
N SER A 193 -16.47 17.42 15.63
CA SER A 193 -15.33 16.64 16.17
C SER A 193 -15.78 15.38 16.91
N ARG A 194 -16.74 15.53 17.83
CA ARG A 194 -17.26 14.40 18.62
C ARG A 194 -17.90 13.33 17.74
N ARG A 195 -18.63 13.75 16.71
CA ARG A 195 -19.26 12.84 15.75
C ARG A 195 -18.21 12.09 14.94
N VAL A 196 -17.18 12.79 14.45
CA VAL A 196 -16.07 12.16 13.72
C VAL A 196 -15.41 11.07 14.57
N TYR A 197 -15.07 11.34 15.83
CA TYR A 197 -14.49 10.33 16.72
C TYR A 197 -15.39 9.10 16.89
N GLN A 198 -16.71 9.31 17.09
CA GLN A 198 -17.68 8.22 17.24
C GLN A 198 -17.78 7.36 15.97
N GLU A 199 -17.85 8.00 14.80
CA GLU A 199 -18.01 7.33 13.52
C GLU A 199 -16.73 6.60 13.08
N ALA A 200 -15.56 7.17 13.38
CA ALA A 200 -14.27 6.53 13.16
C ALA A 200 -14.09 5.29 14.04
N ARG A 201 -14.44 5.41 15.34
CA ARG A 201 -14.46 4.27 16.27
C ARG A 201 -15.39 3.16 15.77
N ALA A 202 -16.60 3.50 15.34
CA ALA A 202 -17.57 2.52 14.84
C ALA A 202 -17.06 1.73 13.62
N ARG A 203 -16.13 2.31 12.85
CA ARG A 203 -15.50 1.69 11.67
C ARG A 203 -14.11 1.11 11.95
N GLY A 204 -13.62 1.19 13.19
CA GLY A 204 -12.26 0.75 13.55
C GLY A 204 -11.14 1.57 12.89
N CYS A 205 -11.43 2.81 12.49
CA CYS A 205 -10.44 3.75 11.97
C CYS A 205 -9.69 4.38 13.15
N GLU A 206 -8.36 4.47 13.02
CA GLU A 206 -7.51 5.07 14.04
C GLU A 206 -7.63 6.59 14.02
N THR A 207 -7.85 7.19 15.19
CA THR A 207 -7.97 8.64 15.33
C THR A 207 -6.86 9.23 16.18
N LEU A 208 -6.34 10.36 15.76
CA LEU A 208 -5.42 11.21 16.51
C LEU A 208 -6.10 12.54 16.83
N ILE A 209 -5.61 13.21 17.87
CA ILE A 209 -5.95 14.59 18.16
C ILE A 209 -5.10 15.50 17.26
N HIS A 210 -5.74 16.34 16.46
CA HIS A 210 -5.04 17.36 15.67
C HIS A 210 -4.92 18.66 16.48
N LEU A 211 -3.86 18.76 17.27
CA LEU A 211 -3.66 19.77 18.32
C LEU A 211 -3.29 21.13 17.71
N PRO A 212 -4.14 22.17 17.80
CA PRO A 212 -3.84 23.49 17.28
C PRO A 212 -2.66 24.13 18.01
N MET A 213 -1.67 24.58 17.24
CA MET A 213 -0.49 25.26 17.74
C MET A 213 -0.18 26.51 16.91
N GLN A 214 0.26 27.57 17.57
CA GLN A 214 0.54 28.85 16.93
C GLN A 214 1.62 28.72 15.83
N PRO A 215 1.35 29.19 14.60
CA PRO A 215 2.36 29.34 13.56
C PRO A 215 3.09 30.68 13.65
N VAL A 216 4.21 30.80 12.94
CA VAL A 216 4.90 32.09 12.72
C VAL A 216 3.97 33.07 11.99
N GLY A 217 3.98 34.33 12.40
CA GLY A 217 3.25 35.41 11.71
C GLY A 217 1.76 35.54 12.09
N GLN A 218 1.23 34.67 12.95
CA GLN A 218 -0.13 34.77 13.46
C GLN A 218 -0.10 34.94 14.99
N ASP A 219 -0.73 36.00 15.50
CA ASP A 219 -0.91 36.15 16.95
C ASP A 219 -1.97 35.18 17.47
N GLY A 220 -1.50 34.15 18.17
CA GLY A 220 -2.33 33.12 18.79
C GLY A 220 -2.82 33.46 20.19
N SER A 221 -2.34 34.55 20.80
CA SER A 221 -2.56 34.84 22.23
C SER A 221 -4.03 35.05 22.61
N ARG A 222 -4.89 35.36 21.64
CA ARG A 222 -6.34 35.54 21.83
C ARG A 222 -7.16 34.31 21.44
N ASN A 223 -6.53 33.26 20.93
CA ASN A 223 -7.23 32.04 20.54
C ASN A 223 -7.21 31.04 21.71
N PRO A 224 -8.31 30.87 22.46
CA PRO A 224 -8.34 29.95 23.58
C PRO A 224 -8.28 28.47 23.16
N LYS A 225 -8.44 28.17 21.86
CA LYS A 225 -8.44 26.81 21.30
C LYS A 225 -7.08 26.38 20.74
N MET A 226 -5.99 27.06 21.11
CA MET A 226 -4.67 26.84 20.52
C MET A 226 -3.55 27.04 21.54
N ILE A 227 -2.55 26.17 21.50
CA ILE A 227 -1.29 26.39 22.23
C ILE A 227 -0.56 27.56 21.58
N HIS A 228 -0.20 28.57 22.36
CA HIS A 228 0.54 29.75 21.88
C HIS A 228 1.78 30.03 22.73
N GLN A 229 2.72 30.79 22.17
CA GLN A 229 4.07 30.93 22.72
C GLN A 229 4.14 31.48 24.16
N SER A 230 3.19 32.35 24.51
CA SER A 230 3.12 33.01 25.81
C SER A 230 2.44 32.17 26.91
N MET A 231 1.96 30.96 26.61
CA MET A 231 1.36 30.10 27.62
C MET A 231 2.41 29.64 28.66
N THR A 232 2.00 29.66 29.92
CA THR A 232 2.73 29.03 31.03
C THR A 232 2.54 27.51 31.00
N HIS A 233 3.36 26.77 31.74
CA HIS A 233 3.23 25.31 31.83
C HIS A 233 1.85 24.88 32.36
N ASP A 234 1.32 25.58 33.35
CA ASP A 234 0.01 25.24 33.93
C ASP A 234 -1.14 25.54 32.98
N GLN A 235 -1.05 26.62 32.18
CA GLN A 235 -2.02 26.90 31.13
C GLN A 235 -2.04 25.79 30.06
N ILE A 236 -0.86 25.30 29.66
CA ILE A 236 -0.76 24.17 28.72
C ILE A 236 -1.39 22.92 29.32
N ARG A 237 -1.12 22.59 30.59
CA ARG A 237 -1.70 21.41 31.26
C ARG A 237 -3.23 21.47 31.31
N VAL A 238 -3.79 22.62 31.70
CA VAL A 238 -5.25 22.82 31.72
C VAL A 238 -5.84 22.66 30.33
N PHE A 239 -5.22 23.27 29.32
CA PHE A 239 -5.64 23.14 27.93
C PHE A 239 -5.59 21.69 27.43
N MET A 240 -4.50 20.97 27.70
CA MET A 240 -4.35 19.58 27.31
C MET A 240 -5.39 18.67 27.98
N ALA A 241 -5.70 18.91 29.26
CA ALA A 241 -6.75 18.19 29.97
C ALA A 241 -8.13 18.39 29.31
N GLU A 242 -8.46 19.62 28.90
CA GLU A 242 -9.68 19.91 28.16
C GLU A 242 -9.70 19.20 26.80
N VAL A 243 -8.60 19.25 26.05
CA VAL A 243 -8.46 18.56 24.76
C VAL A 243 -8.66 17.05 24.90
N PHE A 244 -8.03 16.40 25.88
CA PHE A 244 -8.16 14.96 26.11
C PHE A 244 -9.57 14.54 26.50
N SER A 245 -10.30 15.39 27.23
CA SER A 245 -11.70 15.11 27.60
C SER A 245 -12.63 15.01 26.39
N GLN A 246 -12.28 15.65 25.27
CA GLN A 246 -13.07 15.65 24.04
C GLN A 246 -12.75 14.47 23.12
N ALA A 247 -11.63 13.79 23.35
CA ALA A 247 -11.11 12.72 22.51
C ALA A 247 -10.59 11.54 23.35
N PRO A 248 -11.46 10.92 24.19
CA PRO A 248 -11.02 9.91 25.16
C PRO A 248 -10.41 8.66 24.54
N ASP A 249 -10.67 8.42 23.24
CA ASP A 249 -10.32 7.20 22.51
C ASP A 249 -9.27 7.44 21.42
N ALA A 250 -8.71 8.64 21.35
CA ALA A 250 -7.62 8.93 20.42
C ALA A 250 -6.40 8.07 20.76
N ALA A 251 -5.71 7.57 19.73
CA ALA A 251 -4.53 6.74 19.90
C ALA A 251 -3.24 7.57 20.03
N GLY A 252 -3.25 8.79 19.50
CA GLY A 252 -2.09 9.68 19.50
C GLY A 252 -2.47 11.14 19.28
N VAL A 253 -1.45 11.99 19.21
CA VAL A 253 -1.57 13.43 18.97
C VAL A 253 -0.66 13.84 17.83
N ASN A 254 -1.16 14.74 16.98
CA ASN A 254 -0.45 15.35 15.89
C ASN A 254 -0.61 16.88 15.94
N ASN A 255 0.40 17.66 15.54
CA ASN A 255 0.28 19.12 15.56
C ASN A 255 -0.43 19.67 14.31
N HIS A 256 -1.46 20.49 14.53
CA HIS A 256 -2.04 21.37 13.52
C HIS A 256 -1.27 22.69 13.51
N MET A 257 -0.73 23.08 12.35
CA MET A 257 0.17 24.23 12.22
C MET A 257 1.39 24.12 13.17
N GLY A 258 1.62 25.11 14.04
CA GLY A 258 2.64 25.03 15.07
C GLY A 258 4.05 25.42 14.66
N SER A 259 4.26 26.10 13.53
CA SER A 259 5.63 26.46 13.09
C SER A 259 6.39 27.37 14.05
N LEU A 260 5.71 28.00 15.03
CA LEU A 260 6.34 28.73 16.12
C LEU A 260 6.50 27.85 17.38
N VAL A 261 5.43 27.19 17.82
CA VAL A 261 5.42 26.38 19.06
C VAL A 261 6.34 25.16 18.95
N THR A 262 6.35 24.47 17.82
CA THR A 262 7.17 23.24 17.63
C THR A 262 8.67 23.50 17.65
N ARG A 263 9.11 24.77 17.60
CA ARG A 263 10.51 25.19 17.76
C ARG A 263 10.87 25.48 19.22
N ASP A 264 9.89 25.68 20.09
CA ASP A 264 10.09 26.00 21.49
C ASP A 264 10.12 24.71 22.32
N ARG A 265 11.33 24.34 22.73
CA ARG A 265 11.59 23.15 23.55
C ARG A 265 10.89 23.20 24.92
N ARG A 266 10.70 24.38 25.51
CA ARG A 266 9.99 24.55 26.78
C ARG A 266 8.52 24.19 26.61
N LEU A 267 7.87 24.73 25.58
CA LEU A 267 6.46 24.44 25.29
C LEU A 267 6.26 22.98 24.90
N MET A 268 7.06 22.48 23.96
CA MET A 268 6.97 21.09 23.51
C MET A 268 7.25 20.10 24.65
N GLY A 269 8.18 20.42 25.56
CA GLY A 269 8.45 19.58 26.72
C GLY A 269 7.19 19.33 27.57
N VAL A 270 6.39 20.36 27.84
CA VAL A 270 5.14 20.21 28.61
C VAL A 270 4.07 19.49 27.80
N VAL A 271 3.89 19.84 26.52
CA VAL A 271 2.90 19.18 25.66
C VAL A 271 3.17 17.69 25.55
N LEU A 272 4.43 17.30 25.29
CA LEU A 272 4.83 15.90 25.14
C LEU A 272 4.79 15.13 26.46
N ASP A 273 5.06 15.78 27.59
CA ASP A 273 4.89 15.20 28.93
C ASP A 273 3.43 14.83 29.20
N GLU A 274 2.49 15.72 28.88
CA GLU A 274 1.05 15.44 29.03
C GLU A 274 0.56 14.35 28.08
N ILE A 275 1.07 14.30 26.84
CA ILE A 275 0.80 13.21 25.89
C ILE A 275 1.30 11.87 26.44
N ASN A 276 2.53 11.83 26.96
CA ASN A 276 3.15 10.63 27.49
C ASN A 276 2.44 10.09 28.74
N LYS A 277 2.05 10.97 29.68
CA LYS A 277 1.26 10.60 30.87
C LYS A 277 -0.06 9.92 30.52
N ARG A 278 -0.63 10.22 29.34
CA ARG A 278 -1.86 9.62 28.84
C ARG A 278 -1.64 8.31 28.09
N GLY A 279 -0.39 7.90 27.87
CA GLY A 279 -0.03 6.70 27.10
C GLY A 279 -0.31 6.84 25.60
N LEU A 280 -0.40 8.08 25.10
CA LEU A 280 -0.62 8.39 23.69
C LEU A 280 0.72 8.51 22.96
N PHE A 281 0.75 8.21 21.66
CA PHE A 281 1.93 8.49 20.83
C PHE A 281 1.86 9.90 20.21
N PHE A 282 3.00 10.40 19.73
CA PHE A 282 3.08 11.70 19.05
C PHE A 282 3.54 11.60 17.59
N VAL A 283 2.94 12.41 16.71
CA VAL A 283 3.32 12.55 15.30
C VAL A 283 3.69 13.99 15.02
N ASP A 284 4.96 14.23 14.67
CA ASP A 284 5.41 15.55 14.21
C ASP A 284 5.05 15.74 12.73
N SER A 285 4.14 16.68 12.43
CA SER A 285 3.80 17.09 11.06
C SER A 285 4.95 17.79 10.34
N ARG A 286 6.00 18.23 11.05
CA ARG A 286 7.13 19.02 10.54
C ARG A 286 6.66 20.17 9.66
N THR A 287 5.84 21.05 10.23
CA THR A 287 5.37 22.29 9.58
C THR A 287 6.49 23.33 9.43
N THR A 288 7.65 23.07 10.04
CA THR A 288 8.89 23.83 9.97
C THR A 288 10.08 22.85 9.99
N PRO A 289 11.16 23.09 9.22
CA PRO A 289 12.37 22.29 9.33
C PRO A 289 13.06 22.45 10.69
N GLU A 290 12.83 23.55 11.41
CA GLU A 290 13.33 23.84 12.74
C GLU A 290 12.53 23.18 13.90
N SER A 291 11.52 22.35 13.61
CA SER A 291 10.78 21.63 14.66
C SER A 291 11.73 20.80 15.53
N VAL A 292 11.62 20.98 16.85
CA VAL A 292 12.27 20.16 17.87
C VAL A 292 11.34 19.07 18.40
N ALA A 293 10.07 19.05 17.98
CA ALA A 293 9.04 18.22 18.58
C ALA A 293 9.39 16.73 18.51
N TYR A 294 9.80 16.22 17.34
CA TYR A 294 10.23 14.83 17.21
C TYR A 294 11.47 14.49 18.06
N SER A 295 12.50 15.33 18.06
CA SER A 295 13.72 15.03 18.83
C SER A 295 13.47 15.04 20.33
N VAL A 296 12.70 16.01 20.83
CA VAL A 296 12.30 16.08 22.24
C VAL A 296 11.46 14.87 22.63
N ALA A 297 10.50 14.45 21.80
CA ALA A 297 9.70 13.25 22.05
C ALA A 297 10.58 12.00 22.19
N ARG A 298 11.56 11.83 21.29
CA ARG A 298 12.54 10.73 21.34
C ARG A 298 13.38 10.76 22.61
N GLU A 299 13.86 11.94 23.02
CA GLU A 299 14.66 12.11 24.24
C GLU A 299 13.85 11.76 25.51
N MET A 300 12.53 12.01 25.49
CA MET A 300 11.61 11.68 26.58
C MET A 300 11.16 10.21 26.59
N GLY A 301 11.58 9.41 25.59
CA GLY A 301 11.11 8.02 25.43
C GLY A 301 9.63 7.91 25.07
N LEU A 302 9.03 8.98 24.56
CA LEU A 302 7.64 8.98 24.09
C LEU A 302 7.56 8.28 22.73
N PRO A 303 6.67 7.27 22.56
CA PRO A 303 6.44 6.67 21.26
C PRO A 303 6.08 7.75 20.24
N CYS A 304 6.90 7.87 19.19
CA CYS A 304 6.68 8.92 18.22
C CYS A 304 7.13 8.55 16.81
N THR A 305 6.61 9.29 15.84
CA THR A 305 7.09 9.30 14.46
C THR A 305 7.00 10.72 13.89
N ARG A 306 7.40 10.90 12.64
CA ARG A 306 7.34 12.18 11.94
C ARG A 306 6.98 11.96 10.48
N ARG A 307 6.40 12.99 9.87
CA ARG A 307 6.09 12.98 8.45
C ARG A 307 7.34 12.83 7.57
N ASP A 308 7.28 11.93 6.60
CA ASP A 308 8.25 11.85 5.48
C ASP A 308 7.79 12.69 4.29
N VAL A 309 6.50 12.59 3.93
CA VAL A 309 5.94 13.25 2.73
C VAL A 309 4.66 14.00 3.08
N PHE A 310 4.54 15.22 2.55
CA PHE A 310 3.28 15.98 2.58
C PHE A 310 2.59 15.79 1.23
N LEU A 311 1.41 15.19 1.22
CA LEU A 311 0.81 14.62 0.03
C LEU A 311 0.17 15.67 -0.87
N ASP A 312 -0.38 16.74 -0.29
CA ASP A 312 -1.35 17.62 -0.98
C ASP A 312 -1.02 19.10 -0.86
N ASN A 313 0.27 19.44 -0.75
CA ASN A 313 0.77 20.82 -0.87
C ASN A 313 0.24 21.49 -2.14
N THR A 314 0.13 20.72 -3.23
CA THR A 314 -0.59 21.12 -4.44
C THR A 314 -1.86 20.27 -4.53
N ARG A 315 -3.02 20.93 -4.48
CA ARG A 315 -4.34 20.28 -4.41
C ARG A 315 -4.86 19.84 -5.78
N THR A 316 -4.04 19.11 -6.53
CA THR A 316 -4.45 18.42 -7.76
C THR A 316 -4.19 16.94 -7.63
N ARG A 317 -5.03 16.11 -8.24
CA ARG A 317 -4.93 14.65 -8.16
C ARG A 317 -3.54 14.17 -8.61
N GLU A 318 -3.02 14.72 -9.70
CA GLU A 318 -1.73 14.34 -10.29
C GLU A 318 -0.57 14.67 -9.34
N ALA A 319 -0.65 15.80 -8.63
CA ALA A 319 0.37 16.18 -7.66
C ALA A 319 0.37 15.24 -6.46
N VAL A 320 -0.81 14.89 -5.94
CA VAL A 320 -0.94 13.93 -4.84
C VAL A 320 -0.47 12.54 -5.27
N GLU A 321 -0.79 12.09 -6.48
CA GLU A 321 -0.30 10.82 -7.02
C GLU A 321 1.23 10.78 -7.14
N ARG A 322 1.88 11.90 -7.50
CA ARG A 322 3.35 12.01 -7.48
C ARG A 322 3.91 11.87 -6.06
N GLU A 323 3.34 12.56 -5.08
CA GLU A 323 3.78 12.45 -3.69
C GLU A 323 3.53 11.05 -3.11
N MET A 324 2.45 10.36 -3.53
CA MET A 324 2.23 8.94 -3.18
C MET A 324 3.32 8.01 -3.74
N ASN A 325 3.78 8.24 -4.98
CA ASN A 325 4.90 7.49 -5.54
C ASN A 325 6.21 7.78 -4.80
N ARG A 326 6.44 9.05 -4.43
CA ARG A 326 7.60 9.44 -3.62
C ARG A 326 7.57 8.80 -2.23
N LEU A 327 6.40 8.75 -1.60
CA LEU A 327 6.21 8.08 -0.31
C LEU A 327 6.51 6.59 -0.42
N ALA A 328 6.06 5.93 -1.50
CA ALA A 328 6.36 4.53 -1.76
C ALA A 328 7.87 4.28 -1.95
N ALA A 329 8.57 5.15 -2.69
CA ALA A 329 10.02 5.05 -2.84
C ALA A 329 10.76 5.17 -1.50
N ILE A 330 10.32 6.08 -0.62
CA ILE A 330 10.90 6.20 0.74
C ILE A 330 10.61 4.97 1.58
N ALA A 331 9.38 4.44 1.51
CA ALA A 331 9.01 3.22 2.23
C ALA A 331 9.80 2.00 1.74
N GLU A 332 10.14 1.95 0.46
CA GLU A 332 10.99 0.90 -0.12
C GLU A 332 12.44 1.00 0.36
N GLU A 333 12.98 2.21 0.42
CA GLU A 333 14.35 2.45 0.88
C GLU A 333 14.51 2.20 2.39
N LYS A 334 13.56 2.68 3.19
CA LYS A 334 13.66 2.68 4.67
C LYS A 334 12.88 1.56 5.36
N GLY A 335 12.12 0.78 4.59
CA GLY A 335 11.16 -0.22 5.09
C GLY A 335 9.82 0.36 5.55
N GLU A 336 9.74 1.67 5.85
CA GLU A 336 8.49 2.35 6.18
C GLU A 336 8.50 3.85 5.84
N ALA A 337 7.32 4.43 5.64
CA ALA A 337 7.17 5.88 5.51
C ALA A 337 5.78 6.37 5.95
N LEU A 338 5.72 7.60 6.47
CA LEU A 338 4.49 8.30 6.82
C LEU A 338 4.20 9.44 5.84
N GLY A 339 3.05 9.35 5.17
CA GLY A 339 2.45 10.45 4.40
C GLY A 339 1.38 11.18 5.21
N ILE A 340 1.37 12.51 5.16
CA ILE A 340 0.29 13.33 5.71
C ILE A 340 -0.37 14.11 4.56
N GLY A 341 -1.70 14.09 4.51
CA GLY A 341 -2.51 14.96 3.66
C GLY A 341 -3.76 15.43 4.41
N HIS A 342 -4.70 16.06 3.72
CA HIS A 342 -5.92 16.57 4.35
C HIS A 342 -7.19 16.04 3.70
N CYS A 343 -8.32 16.28 4.38
CA CYS A 343 -9.66 15.94 3.91
C CYS A 343 -10.14 16.82 2.73
N ASN A 344 -9.52 16.67 1.55
CA ASN A 344 -9.91 17.36 0.30
C ASN A 344 -10.09 16.41 -0.91
N GLN A 345 -10.81 16.88 -1.94
CA GLN A 345 -11.23 16.08 -3.08
C GLN A 345 -10.06 15.46 -3.86
N ALA A 346 -9.03 16.26 -4.16
CA ALA A 346 -7.85 15.80 -4.88
C ALA A 346 -7.13 14.66 -4.14
N THR A 347 -7.05 14.76 -2.82
CA THR A 347 -6.44 13.72 -1.96
C THR A 347 -7.27 12.44 -1.97
N LEU A 348 -8.60 12.54 -1.81
CA LEU A 348 -9.48 11.38 -1.84
C LEU A 348 -9.38 10.61 -3.15
N GLU A 349 -9.42 11.31 -4.29
CA GLU A 349 -9.34 10.70 -5.61
C GLU A 349 -7.98 10.04 -5.87
N ALA A 350 -6.89 10.73 -5.52
CA ALA A 350 -5.54 10.21 -5.67
C ALA A 350 -5.31 8.97 -4.79
N LEU A 351 -5.78 8.97 -3.54
CA LEU A 351 -5.65 7.81 -2.65
C LEU A 351 -6.43 6.60 -3.15
N ARG A 352 -7.67 6.80 -3.62
CA ARG A 352 -8.49 5.72 -4.23
C ARG A 352 -7.81 5.07 -5.44
N SER A 353 -7.10 5.86 -6.24
CA SER A 353 -6.33 5.40 -7.40
C SER A 353 -5.00 4.73 -7.00
N ALA A 354 -4.23 5.37 -6.13
CA ALA A 354 -2.86 4.97 -5.83
C ALA A 354 -2.77 3.76 -4.89
N MET A 355 -3.64 3.65 -3.89
CA MET A 355 -3.55 2.59 -2.87
C MET A 355 -3.61 1.18 -3.48
N PRO A 356 -4.61 0.81 -4.33
CA PRO A 356 -4.65 -0.51 -4.94
C PRO A 356 -3.41 -0.81 -5.80
N ARG A 357 -2.93 0.19 -6.57
CA ARG A 357 -1.73 0.05 -7.40
C ARG A 357 -0.49 -0.21 -6.55
N LEU A 358 -0.29 0.52 -5.46
CA LEU A 358 0.86 0.35 -4.57
C LEU A 358 0.78 -0.97 -3.79
N MET A 359 -0.42 -1.39 -3.38
CA MET A 359 -0.63 -2.71 -2.78
C MET A 359 -0.27 -3.84 -3.76
N ASN A 360 -0.72 -3.75 -5.01
CA ASN A 360 -0.34 -4.70 -6.07
C ASN A 360 1.17 -4.69 -6.36
N ALA A 361 1.84 -3.57 -6.09
CA ALA A 361 3.28 -3.46 -6.22
C ALA A 361 4.07 -4.00 -5.02
N GLY A 362 3.41 -4.49 -3.96
CA GLY A 362 4.07 -5.09 -2.78
C GLY A 362 4.15 -4.20 -1.54
N PHE A 363 3.52 -3.03 -1.53
CA PHE A 363 3.48 -2.17 -0.32
C PHE A 363 2.32 -2.57 0.61
N ARG A 364 2.54 -2.47 1.92
CA ARG A 364 1.51 -2.71 2.94
C ARG A 364 1.09 -1.39 3.58
N PHE A 365 -0.19 -1.06 3.49
CA PHE A 365 -0.75 0.05 4.25
C PHE A 365 -1.02 -0.36 5.71
N VAL A 366 -0.64 0.49 6.65
CA VAL A 366 -0.71 0.26 8.09
C VAL A 366 -1.24 1.49 8.81
N ARG A 367 -1.67 1.32 10.06
CA ARG A 367 -2.01 2.45 10.94
C ARG A 367 -0.75 3.20 11.35
N VAL A 368 -0.89 4.46 11.74
CA VAL A 368 0.25 5.27 12.21
C VAL A 368 0.87 4.69 13.49
N SER A 369 0.06 4.12 14.38
CA SER A 369 0.55 3.42 15.58
C SER A 369 1.50 2.25 15.29
N GLU A 370 1.49 1.68 14.08
CA GLU A 370 2.42 0.60 13.70
C GLU A 370 3.81 1.11 13.28
N LEU A 371 3.97 2.44 13.12
CA LEU A 371 5.22 3.10 12.73
C LEU A 371 5.91 3.86 13.87
N VAL A 372 5.26 4.00 15.04
CA VAL A 372 5.87 4.72 16.17
C VAL A 372 6.90 3.85 16.87
N ARG A 373 7.95 4.50 17.40
CA ARG A 373 9.06 3.85 18.11
C ARG A 373 9.46 4.63 19.34
#